data_AF-A0A7C6B0D4-F1
#
_entry.id   AF-A0A7C6B0D4-F1
#
_cell.length_a   1.000
_cell.length_b   1.000
_cell.length_c   1.000
_cell.angle_alpha   90.00
_cell.angle_beta   90.00
_cell.angle_gamma   90.00
#
_symmetry.space_group_name_H-M   'P 1'
#
loop_
_entity.id
_entity.type
_entity.pdbx_description
1 polymer ?
#
loop_
_entity_poly.entity_id
_entity_poly.type
_entity_poly.pdbx_seq_one_letter_code
_entity_poly.pdbx_strand_id
1 'polypeptide(L)' 'VGEVVPDPAITRGGCRVETEFGSIDQQFERQVQRILEEMTGE' A
#
# COMPACT_ATOMS: atom_id res chain seq x y z
N VAL A 1 -14.21 -8.31 13.18
CA VAL A 1 -13.16 -7.53 13.88
C VAL A 1 -11.86 -7.79 13.14
N GLY A 2 -11.13 -6.74 12.76
CA GLY A 2 -9.83 -6.89 12.08
C GLY A 2 -8.68 -6.95 13.09
N GLU A 3 -7.57 -7.56 12.68
CA GLU A 3 -6.32 -7.57 13.44
C GLU A 3 -5.24 -6.75 12.71
N VAL A 4 -4.30 -6.19 13.46
CA VAL A 4 -3.15 -5.49 12.91
C VAL A 4 -1.92 -6.33 13.16
N VAL A 5 -1.32 -6.85 12.09
CA VAL A 5 -0.13 -7.69 12.15
C VAL A 5 1.07 -6.88 11.64
N PRO A 6 2.19 -6.82 12.39
CA PRO A 6 3.40 -6.18 11.92
C PRO A 6 4.03 -7.01 10.78
N ASP A 7 4.34 -6.35 9.66
CA ASP A 7 4.96 -6.97 8.49
C ASP A 7 6.34 -6.31 8.22
N PRO A 8 7.46 -7.03 8.38
CA PRO A 8 8.80 -6.48 8.18
C PRO A 8 9.14 -6.19 6.71
N ALA A 9 8.35 -6.69 5.75
CA ALA A 9 8.52 -6.37 4.34
C ALA A 9 7.92 -5.01 3.96
N ILE A 10 7.01 -4.47 4.78
CA ILE A 10 6.38 -3.16 4.55
C ILE A 10 7.28 -2.05 5.10
N THR A 11 7.67 -1.13 4.23
CA THR A 11 8.48 0.03 4.63
C THR A 11 7.69 1.01 5.47
N ARG A 12 8.41 1.86 6.20
CA ARG A 12 7.78 2.84 7.11
C ARG A 12 6.85 3.77 6.33
N GLY A 13 5.62 3.90 6.83
CA GLY A 13 4.59 4.74 6.21
C GLY A 13 3.69 3.99 5.23
N GLY A 14 3.94 2.71 4.96
CA GLY A 14 3.05 1.83 4.19
C GLY A 14 2.13 0.98 5.06
N CYS A 15 1.06 0.46 4.45
CA CYS A 15 0.27 -0.65 4.98
C CYS A 15 -0.36 -1.47 3.85
N ARG A 16 -0.77 -2.69 4.18
CA ARG A 16 -1.58 -3.55 3.30
C ARG A 16 -2.80 -4.03 4.08
N VAL A 17 -3.98 -3.91 3.50
CA VAL A 17 -5.24 -4.35 4.12
C VAL A 17 -5.77 -5.52 3.32
N GLU A 18 -5.85 -6.68 3.97
CA GLU A 18 -6.39 -7.91 3.39
C GLU A 18 -7.82 -8.10 3.91
N THR A 19 -8.76 -8.35 3.00
CA THR A 19 -10.16 -8.63 3.31
C THR A 19 -10.64 -9.83 2.50
N GLU A 20 -11.78 -10.41 2.87
CA GLU A 20 -12.41 -11.50 2.08
C GLU A 20 -12.77 -11.08 0.64
N PHE A 21 -12.87 -9.78 0.38
CA PHE A 21 -13.23 -9.22 -0.93
C PHE A 21 -12.00 -8.82 -1.77
N GLY A 22 -10.79 -8.98 -1.21
CA GLY A 22 -9.53 -8.63 -1.87
C GLY A 22 -8.61 -7.80 -0.99
N SER A 23 -7.55 -7.28 -1.61
CA SER A 23 -6.49 -6.53 -0.95
C SER A 23 -6.47 -5.07 -1.37
N ILE A 24 -6.17 -4.19 -0.42
CA ILE A 24 -5.90 -2.77 -0.65
C ILE A 24 -4.42 -2.55 -0.34
N ASP A 25 -3.66 -2.19 -1.37
CA ASP A 25 -2.23 -1.91 -1.26
C ASP A 25 -2.00 -0.41 -1.09
N GLN A 26 -1.56 -0.02 0.11
CA GLN A 26 -1.20 1.35 0.46
C GLN A 26 0.27 1.42 0.90
N GLN A 27 1.12 0.55 0.34
CA GLN A 27 2.56 0.62 0.54
C GLN A 27 3.13 1.93 -0.04
N PHE A 28 4.13 2.48 0.63
CA PHE A 28 4.67 3.81 0.34
C PHE A 28 5.21 3.90 -1.09
N GLU A 29 5.91 2.86 -1.54
CA GLU A 29 6.47 2.75 -2.88
C GLU A 29 5.36 2.81 -3.94
N ARG A 30 4.24 2.14 -3.69
CA ARG A 30 3.10 2.12 -4.63
C ARG A 30 2.44 3.50 -4.72
N GLN A 31 2.34 4.23 -3.60
CA GLN A 31 1.83 5.61 -3.58
C GLN A 31 2.73 6.54 -4.40
N VAL A 32 4.06 6.46 -4.20
CA VAL A 32 5.01 7.31 -4.93
C VAL A 32 4.97 7.02 -6.42
N GLN A 33 4.94 5.75 -6.83
CA GLN A 33 4.82 5.38 -8.24
C GLN A 33 3.55 5.96 -8.86
N ARG A 34 2.39 5.82 -8.19
CA ARG A 34 1.13 6.39 -8.68
C ARG A 34 1.20 7.91 -8.83
N ILE A 35 1.76 8.62 -7.84
CA ILE A 35 1.93 10.07 -7.90
C ILE A 35 2.84 10.46 -9.07
N LEU A 36 3.91 9.70 -9.31
CA LEU A 36 4.81 9.95 -10.44
C LEU A 36 4.07 9.79 -11.78
N GLU A 37 3.37 8.67 -11.99
CA GLU A 37 2.52 8.42 -13.17
C GLU A 37 1.52 9.58 -13.39
N GLU A 38 0.81 9.99 -12.33
CA GLU A 38 -0.16 11.10 -12.37
C GLU A 38 0.49 12.45 -12.73
N MET A 39 1.74 12.68 -12.32
CA MET A 39 2.47 13.93 -12.57
C MET A 39 3.18 13.96 -13.92
N THR A 40 3.70 12.83 -14.41
CA THR A 40 4.49 12.75 -15.64
C THR A 40 3.66 12.31 -16.86
N GLY A 41 2.51 11.68 -16.65
CA GLY A 41 1.63 11.19 -17.72
C GLY A 41 2.13 9.93 -18.42
N GLU A 42 3.01 9.16 -17.78
CA GLU A 42 3.39 7.79 -18.18
C GLU A 42 2.40 6.75 -17.64
#